data_AF-A0A6V7XN93-F1
#
_entry.id   AF-A0A6V7XN93-F1
#
_cell.length_a   1.000
_cell.length_b   1.000
_cell.length_c   1.000
_cell.angle_alpha   90.00
_cell.angle_beta   90.00
_cell.angle_gamma   90.00
#
_symmetry.space_group_name_H-M   'P 1'
#
loop_
_entity.id
_entity.type
_entity.pdbx_description
1 polymer ?
#
loop_
_entity_poly.entity_id
_entity_poly.type
_entity_poly.pdbx_seq_one_letter_code
_entity_poly.pdbx_strand_id
1 'polypeptide(L)'
;MQLWTTKSNPINKIVLKCPSVNICELINCYICTELLANPECWPIYAAIIGGILIAIIFTCLFKLCLLLNKIFITIAELVWCIKTTLRILKILLKLIIKIPYLIMRKIIEARLKNKEQQKNNAKNDIELAEIKIEKQREFKPFIPFRKKFGARGTTINKIVVILAIIHLANGASQFASFSANEEDCTKLENNQTKCHVSHETILTLTPSHRIAQLLIRGSNKLPMGIVDITIDDIVVECQKSSEYFSRSHEIKTYSSKRCPKQGSCTGNTCANTKLDSKIPELNAVNDLPGNTFCIDSCSFLMCGCGFPTTSCIFYRLHAVERSKKIYEFFNCPAWQYAIELAIKRTDNKGTTQIDKIMLYNGILTETSGLKLAINAITKAPTPILATRFLTDGNKVMIADHLNSKLYCATQGEAESFNGCQLDADACKCSVTDPTVTCQCKNGRLDKQFLENPARVLPIISQALRSKTRKTAYTPRYRMLPSNCKYLWKIIS
;
A
#
# COMPACT_ATOMS: atom_id res chain seq x y z
N MET A 1 -16.96 36.89 -31.51
CA MET A 1 -16.61 36.58 -30.11
C MET A 1 -15.35 35.71 -30.12
N GLN A 2 -14.17 36.32 -30.05
CA GLN A 2 -12.89 35.60 -30.08
C GLN A 2 -12.34 35.47 -28.66
N LEU A 3 -12.07 34.24 -28.22
CA LEU A 3 -11.40 33.95 -26.97
C LEU A 3 -9.88 33.95 -27.20
N TRP A 4 -9.17 34.77 -26.42
CA TRP A 4 -7.74 34.97 -26.56
C TRP A 4 -6.97 33.75 -26.06
N THR A 5 -6.30 33.02 -26.96
CA THR A 5 -5.28 32.04 -26.58
C THR A 5 -3.94 32.75 -26.39
N THR A 6 -3.59 33.10 -25.15
CA THR A 6 -2.21 33.46 -24.82
C THR A 6 -1.33 32.21 -24.94
N LYS A 7 -0.27 32.29 -25.75
CA LYS A 7 0.76 31.25 -25.81
C LYS A 7 1.40 31.15 -24.43
N SER A 8 1.13 30.07 -23.71
CA SER A 8 1.89 29.74 -22.50
C SER A 8 3.32 29.38 -22.90
N ASN A 9 4.30 30.10 -22.33
CA ASN A 9 5.69 29.68 -22.38
C ASN A 9 5.82 28.26 -21.78
N PRO A 10 6.78 27.43 -22.21
CA PRO A 10 6.89 26.04 -21.78
C PRO A 10 7.13 25.97 -20.26
N ILE A 11 6.05 25.70 -19.51
CA ILE A 11 6.08 25.54 -18.07
C ILE A 11 6.99 24.35 -17.76
N ASN A 12 7.98 24.56 -16.89
CA ASN A 12 8.85 23.50 -16.38
C ASN A 12 8.01 22.40 -15.71
N LYS A 13 7.69 21.34 -16.45
CA LYS A 13 6.93 20.20 -15.91
C LYS A 13 7.77 19.46 -14.87
N ILE A 14 7.22 19.36 -13.66
CA ILE A 14 7.77 18.53 -12.59
C ILE A 14 7.17 17.14 -12.76
N VAL A 15 8.02 16.18 -13.12
CA VAL A 15 7.63 14.81 -13.43
C VAL A 15 8.19 13.93 -12.33
N LEU A 16 7.32 13.46 -11.43
CA LEU A 16 7.71 12.42 -10.48
C LEU A 16 7.74 11.09 -11.24
N LYS A 17 8.94 10.53 -11.46
CA LYS A 17 9.09 9.16 -11.97
C LYS A 17 9.31 8.24 -10.77
N CYS A 18 8.32 7.42 -10.49
CA CYS A 18 8.41 6.40 -9.45
C CYS A 18 9.10 5.18 -10.09
N PRO A 19 10.40 4.92 -9.80
CA PRO A 19 11.01 3.70 -10.30
C PRO A 19 10.24 2.51 -9.73
N SER A 20 9.99 1.51 -10.55
CA SER A 20 9.35 0.27 -10.14
C SER A 20 10.25 -0.54 -9.20
N VAL A 21 10.13 -0.31 -7.89
CA VAL A 21 10.77 -1.13 -6.86
C VAL A 21 9.96 -2.42 -6.68
N ASN A 22 10.63 -3.57 -6.56
CA ASN A 22 9.95 -4.83 -6.32
C ASN A 22 9.38 -4.85 -4.89
N ILE A 23 8.15 -5.34 -4.69
CA ILE A 23 7.50 -5.37 -3.36
C ILE A 23 8.40 -6.10 -2.34
N CYS A 24 9.09 -7.16 -2.76
CA CYS A 24 10.01 -7.89 -1.90
C CYS A 24 11.28 -7.10 -1.50
N GLU A 25 11.66 -6.06 -2.25
CA GLU A 25 12.78 -5.16 -1.91
C GLU A 25 12.35 -4.05 -0.93
N LEU A 26 11.05 -3.77 -0.83
CA LEU A 26 10.47 -2.84 0.16
C LEU A 26 10.30 -3.49 1.55
N ILE A 27 10.21 -4.82 1.64
CA ILE A 27 10.08 -5.56 2.90
C ILE A 27 11.46 -5.76 3.53
N ASN A 28 11.99 -4.71 4.15
CA ASN A 28 13.29 -4.75 4.85
C ASN A 28 13.17 -5.26 6.29
N CYS A 29 12.71 -6.51 6.45
CA CYS A 29 12.58 -7.19 7.74
C CYS A 29 13.04 -8.65 7.63
N TYR A 30 13.57 -9.23 8.72
CA TYR A 30 13.89 -10.66 8.77
C TYR A 30 12.68 -11.51 9.23
N ILE A 31 11.86 -10.98 10.13
CA ILE A 31 10.60 -11.56 10.60
C ILE A 31 9.63 -10.41 10.85
N CYS A 32 8.58 -10.29 10.05
CA CYS A 32 7.47 -9.37 10.27
C CYS A 32 6.18 -9.92 9.63
N THR A 33 5.04 -9.36 10.02
CA THR A 33 3.70 -9.73 9.52
C THR A 33 3.58 -9.61 8.00
N GLU A 34 4.20 -8.60 7.44
CA GLU A 34 4.23 -8.26 6.02
C GLU A 34 5.01 -9.30 5.22
N LEU A 35 6.14 -9.78 5.75
CA LEU A 35 6.89 -10.89 5.14
C LEU A 35 6.09 -12.19 5.27
N LEU A 36 5.56 -12.51 6.46
CA LEU A 36 4.77 -13.73 6.70
C LEU A 36 3.52 -13.84 5.82
N ALA A 37 2.86 -12.71 5.52
CA ALA A 37 1.70 -12.63 4.65
C ALA A 37 2.03 -12.71 3.14
N ASN A 38 3.30 -12.59 2.74
CA ASN A 38 3.74 -12.63 1.34
C ASN A 38 4.81 -13.74 1.13
N PRO A 39 4.41 -15.03 1.04
CA PRO A 39 5.34 -16.15 0.87
C PRO A 39 6.22 -16.07 -0.38
N GLU A 40 5.74 -15.41 -1.42
CA GLU A 40 6.48 -15.12 -2.66
C GLU A 40 7.72 -14.23 -2.47
N CYS A 41 7.79 -13.49 -1.36
CA CYS A 41 8.95 -12.68 -0.99
C CYS A 41 9.88 -13.36 0.03
N TRP A 42 9.61 -14.61 0.43
CA TRP A 42 10.46 -15.29 1.40
C TRP A 42 11.83 -15.61 0.80
N PRO A 43 12.94 -15.26 1.49
CA PRO A 43 14.25 -15.73 1.06
C PRO A 43 14.31 -17.25 1.14
N ILE A 44 15.10 -17.88 0.26
CA ILE A 44 15.12 -19.34 0.04
C ILE A 44 15.26 -20.14 1.36
N TYR A 45 16.06 -19.66 2.30
CA TYR A 45 16.22 -20.31 3.62
C TYR A 45 14.93 -20.29 4.46
N ALA A 46 14.16 -19.19 4.43
CA ALA A 46 12.90 -19.08 5.15
C ALA A 46 11.80 -19.96 4.53
N ALA A 47 11.76 -20.06 3.20
CA ALA A 47 10.90 -21.00 2.48
C ALA A 47 11.18 -22.47 2.88
N ILE A 48 12.46 -22.86 2.96
CA ILE A 48 12.87 -24.20 3.40
C ILE A 48 12.49 -24.45 4.86
N ILE A 49 12.79 -23.52 5.77
CA ILE A 49 12.49 -23.66 7.21
C ILE A 49 10.98 -23.72 7.45
N GLY A 50 10.20 -22.83 6.81
CA GLY A 50 8.73 -22.84 6.90
C GLY A 50 8.12 -24.14 6.37
N GLY A 51 8.59 -24.64 5.23
CA GLY A 51 8.18 -25.93 4.68
C GLY A 51 8.47 -27.11 5.63
N ILE A 52 9.64 -27.12 6.28
CA ILE A 52 10.01 -28.13 7.29
C ILE A 52 9.09 -28.04 8.52
N LEU A 53 8.82 -26.83 9.04
CA LEU A 53 7.94 -26.63 10.19
C LEU A 53 6.51 -27.09 9.89
N ILE A 54 5.98 -26.75 8.73
CA ILE A 54 4.65 -27.20 8.27
C ILE A 54 4.61 -28.73 8.16
N ALA A 55 5.64 -29.37 7.59
CA ALA A 55 5.74 -30.83 7.52
C ALA A 55 5.83 -31.50 8.91
N ILE A 56 6.52 -30.89 9.88
CA ILE A 56 6.57 -31.36 11.27
C ILE A 56 5.17 -31.26 11.90
N ILE A 57 4.46 -30.15 11.73
CA ILE A 57 3.10 -29.96 12.26
C ILE A 57 2.15 -31.02 11.69
N PHE A 58 2.12 -31.21 10.37
CA PHE A 58 1.27 -32.24 9.74
C PHE A 58 1.62 -33.65 10.18
N THR A 59 2.90 -34.00 10.33
CA THR A 59 3.31 -35.34 10.80
C THR A 59 3.00 -35.56 12.29
N CYS A 60 3.06 -34.52 13.12
CA CYS A 60 2.63 -34.57 14.52
C CYS A 60 1.11 -34.74 14.64
N LEU A 61 0.32 -33.95 13.91
CA LEU A 61 -1.15 -34.08 13.87
C LEU A 61 -1.57 -35.48 13.38
N PHE A 62 -0.94 -36.00 12.33
CA PHE A 62 -1.22 -37.34 11.83
C PHE A 62 -0.90 -38.44 12.87
N LYS A 63 0.25 -38.34 13.57
CA LYS A 63 0.58 -39.26 14.67
C LYS A 63 -0.41 -39.17 15.83
N LEU A 64 -0.87 -37.97 16.18
CA LEU A 64 -1.89 -37.75 17.21
C LEU A 64 -3.21 -38.44 16.83
N CYS A 65 -3.68 -38.27 15.60
CA CYS A 65 -4.87 -38.99 15.09
C CYS A 65 -4.70 -40.52 15.15
N LEU A 66 -3.52 -41.06 14.84
CA LEU A 66 -3.24 -42.50 14.96
C LEU A 66 -3.23 -42.99 16.41
N LEU A 67 -2.72 -42.18 17.36
CA LEU A 67 -2.76 -42.49 18.80
C LEU A 67 -4.19 -42.50 19.33
N LEU A 68 -5.00 -41.49 18.98
CA LEU A 68 -6.42 -41.42 19.34
C LEU A 68 -7.20 -42.61 18.79
N ASN A 69 -6.94 -43.02 17.55
CA ASN A 69 -7.56 -44.21 16.95
C ASN A 69 -7.15 -45.51 17.69
N LYS A 70 -5.88 -45.66 18.08
CA LYS A 70 -5.45 -46.80 18.92
C LYS A 70 -6.16 -46.83 20.28
N ILE A 71 -6.30 -45.69 20.95
CA ILE A 71 -7.03 -45.57 22.23
C ILE A 71 -8.51 -45.94 22.05
N PHE A 72 -9.14 -45.50 20.95
CA PHE A 72 -10.53 -45.86 20.66
C PHE A 72 -10.70 -47.37 20.46
N ILE A 73 -9.77 -48.03 19.76
CA ILE A 73 -9.79 -49.49 19.56
C ILE A 73 -9.63 -50.24 20.89
N THR A 74 -8.68 -49.85 21.76
CA THR A 74 -8.49 -50.53 23.05
C THR A 74 -9.69 -50.35 23.99
N ILE A 75 -10.31 -49.18 24.02
CA ILE A 75 -11.56 -48.94 24.77
C ILE A 75 -12.69 -49.82 24.23
N ALA A 76 -12.81 -49.97 22.91
CA ALA A 76 -13.84 -50.81 22.29
C ALA A 76 -13.68 -52.30 22.65
N GLU A 77 -12.45 -52.83 22.65
CA GLU A 77 -12.17 -54.20 23.10
C GLU A 77 -12.49 -54.39 24.59
N LEU A 78 -12.14 -53.42 25.43
CA LEU A 78 -12.38 -53.48 26.88
C LEU A 78 -13.88 -53.43 27.22
N VAL A 79 -14.66 -52.59 26.53
CA VAL A 79 -16.13 -52.56 26.62
C VAL A 79 -16.77 -53.86 26.11
N TRP A 80 -16.19 -54.49 25.08
CA TRP A 80 -16.66 -55.79 24.57
C TRP A 80 -16.42 -56.92 25.60
N CYS A 81 -15.25 -56.94 26.25
CA CYS A 81 -14.96 -57.84 27.36
C CYS A 81 -15.95 -57.66 28.52
N ILE A 82 -16.20 -56.43 28.98
CA ILE A 82 -17.18 -56.15 30.06
C ILE A 82 -18.59 -56.60 29.69
N LYS A 83 -19.05 -56.33 28.46
CA LYS A 83 -20.37 -56.80 27.98
C LYS A 83 -20.44 -58.33 27.93
N THR A 84 -19.32 -59.00 27.68
CA THR A 84 -19.26 -60.46 27.59
C THR A 84 -19.23 -61.11 28.98
N THR A 85 -18.46 -60.60 29.93
CA THR A 85 -18.46 -61.09 31.32
C THR A 85 -19.82 -60.87 31.99
N LEU A 86 -20.47 -59.72 31.79
CA LEU A 86 -21.82 -59.46 32.28
C LEU A 86 -22.89 -60.39 31.66
N ARG A 87 -22.72 -60.81 30.40
CA ARG A 87 -23.58 -61.85 29.79
C ARG A 87 -23.38 -63.21 30.44
N ILE A 88 -22.13 -63.62 30.66
CA ILE A 88 -21.79 -64.89 31.33
C ILE A 88 -22.35 -64.89 32.76
N LEU A 89 -22.15 -63.82 33.52
CA LEU A 89 -22.69 -63.68 34.88
C LEU A 89 -24.22 -63.78 34.90
N LYS A 90 -24.92 -63.16 33.95
CA LYS A 90 -26.40 -63.30 33.80
C LYS A 90 -26.84 -64.72 33.44
N ILE A 91 -26.01 -65.49 32.73
CA ILE A 91 -26.27 -66.91 32.43
C ILE A 91 -26.05 -67.76 33.70
N LEU A 92 -24.95 -67.55 34.41
CA LEU A 92 -24.66 -68.22 35.69
C LEU A 92 -25.73 -67.95 36.73
N LEU A 93 -26.18 -66.69 36.91
CA LEU A 93 -27.26 -66.35 37.83
C LEU A 93 -28.58 -67.07 37.46
N LYS A 94 -28.89 -67.15 36.15
CA LYS A 94 -30.05 -67.92 35.66
C LYS A 94 -29.92 -69.41 35.93
N LEU A 95 -28.72 -70.00 35.84
CA LEU A 95 -28.48 -71.40 36.22
C LEU A 95 -28.65 -71.60 37.73
N ILE A 96 -28.00 -70.76 38.54
CA ILE A 96 -28.05 -70.81 40.02
C ILE A 96 -29.47 -70.63 40.56
N ILE A 97 -30.34 -69.84 39.93
CA ILE A 97 -31.74 -69.70 40.36
C ILE A 97 -32.62 -70.82 39.78
N LYS A 98 -32.47 -71.14 38.49
CA LYS A 98 -33.40 -72.04 37.78
C LYS A 98 -33.14 -73.52 38.09
N ILE A 99 -31.90 -73.93 38.37
CA ILE A 99 -31.57 -75.32 38.71
C ILE A 99 -32.17 -75.74 40.06
N PRO A 100 -31.92 -75.07 41.20
CA PRO A 100 -32.55 -75.44 42.47
C PRO A 100 -34.06 -75.23 42.45
N TYR A 101 -34.59 -74.26 41.70
CA TYR A 101 -36.05 -74.15 41.48
C TYR A 101 -36.61 -75.40 40.79
N LEU A 102 -35.95 -75.91 39.74
CA LEU A 102 -36.36 -77.14 39.05
C LEU A 102 -36.16 -78.40 39.91
N ILE A 103 -35.12 -78.46 40.73
CA ILE A 103 -34.87 -79.57 41.66
C ILE A 103 -35.92 -79.56 42.78
N MET A 104 -36.18 -78.41 43.42
CA MET A 104 -37.24 -78.26 44.42
C MET A 104 -38.61 -78.59 43.84
N ARG A 105 -38.91 -78.13 42.61
CA ARG A 105 -40.12 -78.50 41.89
C ARG A 105 -40.23 -80.02 41.71
N LYS A 106 -39.16 -80.70 41.25
CA LYS A 106 -39.15 -82.17 41.15
C LYS A 106 -39.29 -82.88 42.50
N ILE A 107 -38.71 -82.35 43.58
CA ILE A 107 -38.85 -82.92 44.94
C ILE A 107 -40.28 -82.75 45.46
N ILE A 108 -40.92 -81.60 45.19
CA ILE A 108 -42.33 -81.35 45.53
C ILE A 108 -43.23 -82.27 44.72
N GLU A 109 -43.03 -82.35 43.40
CA GLU A 109 -43.76 -83.28 42.50
C GLU A 109 -43.58 -84.75 42.95
N ALA A 110 -42.39 -85.16 43.38
CA ALA A 110 -42.14 -86.51 43.91
C ALA A 110 -42.80 -86.77 45.27
N ARG A 111 -42.82 -85.79 46.19
CA ARG A 111 -43.51 -85.90 47.48
C ARG A 111 -45.04 -85.92 47.34
N LEU A 112 -45.58 -85.17 46.37
CA LEU A 112 -47.01 -85.23 46.03
C LEU A 112 -47.34 -86.60 45.43
N LYS A 113 -46.55 -87.09 44.46
CA LYS A 113 -46.73 -88.44 43.91
C LYS A 113 -46.66 -89.55 44.96
N ASN A 114 -45.73 -89.50 45.92
CA ASN A 114 -45.71 -90.50 47.00
C ASN A 114 -46.96 -90.45 47.91
N LYS A 115 -47.61 -89.30 48.08
CA LYS A 115 -48.90 -89.20 48.81
C LYS A 115 -50.10 -89.65 47.97
N GLU A 116 -50.08 -89.43 46.66
CA GLU A 116 -51.15 -89.88 45.75
C GLU A 116 -51.05 -91.37 45.46
N GLN A 117 -49.84 -91.93 45.32
CA GLN A 117 -49.61 -93.34 45.01
C GLN A 117 -49.97 -94.27 46.19
N GLN A 118 -49.97 -93.75 47.42
CA GLN A 118 -50.52 -94.46 48.59
C GLN A 118 -52.05 -94.36 48.70
N LYS A 119 -52.70 -93.50 47.90
CA LYS A 119 -54.16 -93.27 47.90
C LYS A 119 -54.85 -93.82 46.64
N ASN A 120 -54.12 -94.01 45.54
CA ASN A 120 -54.65 -94.47 44.26
C ASN A 120 -54.51 -95.98 44.03
N ASN A 121 -53.73 -96.72 44.84
CA ASN A 121 -53.74 -98.20 44.85
C ASN A 121 -55.08 -98.83 45.29
N ALA A 122 -56.09 -98.01 45.63
CA ALA A 122 -57.44 -98.42 45.99
C ALA A 122 -58.51 -97.84 45.04
N LYS A 123 -58.12 -97.24 43.90
CA LYS A 123 -59.05 -96.56 43.00
C LYS A 123 -58.59 -96.54 41.55
N ASN A 124 -59.14 -97.48 40.78
CA ASN A 124 -59.23 -97.53 39.32
C ASN A 124 -57.90 -97.92 38.61
N ASP A 125 -57.84 -98.93 37.73
CA ASP A 125 -58.92 -99.74 37.11
C ASP A 125 -60.05 -98.89 36.54
N ILE A 126 -59.74 -98.00 35.58
CA ILE A 126 -60.61 -97.38 34.55
C ILE A 126 -59.77 -96.31 33.80
N GLU A 127 -59.88 -96.30 32.46
CA GLU A 127 -59.37 -95.31 31.48
C GLU A 127 -57.84 -95.09 31.39
N LEU A 128 -57.11 -95.33 30.29
CA LEU A 128 -57.32 -95.25 28.81
C LEU A 128 -57.13 -93.85 28.19
N ALA A 129 -55.95 -93.64 27.59
CA ALA A 129 -55.60 -92.64 26.54
C ALA A 129 -55.72 -91.13 26.92
N GLU A 130 -55.12 -90.12 26.28
CA GLU A 130 -54.45 -89.96 24.97
C GLU A 130 -53.19 -89.02 24.98
N ILE A 131 -52.16 -89.40 24.20
CA ILE A 131 -51.50 -88.66 23.09
C ILE A 131 -50.94 -87.20 23.25
N LYS A 132 -49.60 -87.11 23.33
CA LYS A 132 -48.61 -86.40 22.47
C LYS A 132 -49.00 -85.14 21.63
N ILE A 133 -48.13 -84.11 21.61
CA ILE A 133 -47.56 -83.48 20.37
C ILE A 133 -46.43 -82.46 20.70
N GLU A 134 -45.66 -82.08 19.68
CA GLU A 134 -44.27 -81.58 19.68
C GLU A 134 -44.10 -80.30 18.82
N LYS A 135 -43.06 -79.47 19.09
CA LYS A 135 -42.31 -78.53 18.19
C LYS A 135 -41.68 -77.36 18.99
N GLN A 136 -40.65 -76.61 18.56
CA GLN A 136 -39.47 -76.79 17.68
C GLN A 136 -38.45 -75.68 18.03
N ARG A 137 -37.19 -75.70 17.52
CA ARG A 137 -36.15 -74.67 17.79
C ARG A 137 -35.53 -74.09 16.51
N GLU A 138 -35.34 -72.76 16.49
CA GLU A 138 -34.54 -71.94 15.55
C GLU A 138 -34.28 -70.55 16.21
N PHE A 139 -33.40 -69.63 15.76
CA PHE A 139 -32.05 -69.68 15.16
C PHE A 139 -31.29 -68.39 15.60
N LYS A 140 -29.96 -68.30 15.51
CA LYS A 140 -29.20 -67.02 15.71
C LYS A 140 -27.95 -66.87 14.81
N PRO A 141 -27.45 -65.63 14.55
CA PRO A 141 -26.98 -65.27 13.20
C PRO A 141 -25.48 -64.93 13.03
N PHE A 142 -25.06 -64.98 11.77
CA PHE A 142 -24.12 -64.12 11.00
C PHE A 142 -22.82 -63.56 11.64
N ILE A 143 -21.69 -63.76 10.94
CA ILE A 143 -20.35 -63.22 11.25
C ILE A 143 -19.81 -62.47 10.02
N PRO A 144 -19.25 -61.24 10.14
CA PRO A 144 -18.78 -60.45 9.00
C PRO A 144 -17.30 -60.70 8.61
N PHE A 145 -17.00 -60.42 7.34
CA PHE A 145 -15.67 -60.49 6.70
C PHE A 145 -14.63 -59.52 7.28
N ARG A 146 -13.35 -59.93 7.32
CA ARG A 146 -12.20 -59.09 7.70
C ARG A 146 -11.27 -58.88 6.49
N LYS A 147 -11.30 -57.71 5.84
CA LYS A 147 -10.37 -57.35 4.75
C LYS A 147 -9.01 -56.92 5.30
N LYS A 148 -7.90 -57.45 4.76
CA LYS A 148 -6.55 -56.87 4.90
C LYS A 148 -6.37 -55.74 3.88
N PHE A 149 -5.90 -54.58 4.31
CA PHE A 149 -5.35 -53.53 3.43
C PHE A 149 -3.85 -53.38 3.71
N GLY A 150 -3.04 -53.42 2.65
CA GLY A 150 -1.57 -53.45 2.73
C GLY A 150 -0.92 -52.08 2.80
N ALA A 151 0.24 -52.00 3.45
CA ALA A 151 1.04 -50.79 3.57
C ALA A 151 1.84 -50.50 2.27
N ARG A 152 1.36 -49.57 1.44
CA ARG A 152 2.08 -49.01 0.28
C ARG A 152 1.92 -47.47 0.13
N GLY A 153 1.67 -46.76 1.24
CA GLY A 153 1.33 -45.32 1.22
C GLY A 153 2.47 -44.32 1.41
N THR A 154 3.71 -44.75 1.67
CA THR A 154 4.77 -43.86 2.16
C THR A 154 5.62 -43.18 1.08
N THR A 155 5.71 -43.75 -0.13
CA THR A 155 6.58 -43.22 -1.19
C THR A 155 5.92 -42.13 -2.03
N ILE A 156 4.63 -42.30 -2.36
CA ILE A 156 3.86 -41.38 -3.24
C ILE A 156 3.72 -40.00 -2.60
N ASN A 157 3.45 -39.94 -1.29
CA ASN A 157 3.27 -38.68 -0.56
C ASN A 157 4.50 -37.75 -0.58
N LYS A 158 5.72 -38.29 -0.71
CA LYS A 158 6.94 -37.44 -0.80
C LYS A 158 7.03 -36.72 -2.14
N ILE A 159 6.59 -37.37 -3.23
CA ILE A 159 6.65 -36.82 -4.59
C ILE A 159 5.63 -35.69 -4.76
N VAL A 160 4.43 -35.84 -4.21
CA VAL A 160 3.37 -34.81 -4.26
C VAL A 160 3.81 -33.50 -3.56
N VAL A 161 4.48 -33.60 -2.41
CA VAL A 161 5.00 -32.42 -1.68
C VAL A 161 6.12 -31.72 -2.47
N ILE A 162 7.02 -32.47 -3.11
CA ILE A 162 8.10 -31.89 -3.92
C ILE A 162 7.54 -31.17 -5.16
N LEU A 163 6.54 -31.75 -5.84
CA LEU A 163 5.86 -31.11 -6.98
C LEU A 163 5.11 -29.85 -6.59
N ALA A 164 4.46 -29.83 -5.41
CA ALA A 164 3.81 -28.63 -4.89
C ALA A 164 4.80 -27.48 -4.61
N ILE A 165 6.01 -27.79 -4.11
CA ILE A 165 7.07 -26.80 -3.88
C ILE A 165 7.59 -26.22 -5.21
N ILE A 166 7.73 -27.05 -6.24
CA ILE A 166 8.21 -26.60 -7.57
C ILE A 166 7.21 -25.63 -8.23
N HIS A 167 5.90 -25.81 -8.05
CA HIS A 167 4.90 -24.88 -8.58
C HIS A 167 4.89 -23.51 -7.89
N LEU A 168 5.43 -23.38 -6.68
CA LEU A 168 5.53 -22.10 -5.97
C LEU A 168 6.78 -21.28 -6.37
N ALA A 169 7.73 -21.87 -7.11
CA ALA A 169 9.03 -21.25 -7.41
C ALA A 169 9.06 -20.42 -8.71
N ASN A 170 8.06 -20.56 -9.60
CA ASN A 170 8.01 -19.79 -10.85
C ASN A 170 7.16 -18.53 -10.67
N GLY A 171 7.77 -17.36 -10.84
CA GLY A 171 7.10 -16.07 -10.69
C GLY A 171 5.86 -15.94 -11.57
N ALA A 172 4.73 -15.56 -10.96
CA ALA A 172 3.44 -15.48 -11.62
C ALA A 172 3.40 -14.33 -12.66
N SER A 173 3.40 -14.69 -13.94
CA SER A 173 2.98 -13.82 -15.05
C SER A 173 1.46 -13.87 -15.20
N GLN A 174 0.83 -12.74 -15.54
CA GLN A 174 -0.61 -12.74 -15.83
C GLN A 174 -0.82 -13.06 -17.30
N PHE A 175 -1.54 -14.14 -17.58
CA PHE A 175 -1.77 -14.64 -18.93
C PHE A 175 -3.25 -14.59 -19.27
N ALA A 176 -3.59 -14.03 -20.43
CA ALA A 176 -4.92 -14.10 -21.02
C ALA A 176 -4.81 -14.59 -22.47
N SER A 177 -5.78 -15.38 -22.94
CA SER A 177 -5.80 -15.86 -24.32
C SER A 177 -7.16 -15.64 -24.96
N PHE A 178 -7.16 -15.04 -26.14
CA PHE A 178 -8.35 -14.81 -26.96
C PHE A 178 -8.32 -15.71 -28.18
N SER A 179 -9.49 -16.12 -28.66
CA SER A 179 -9.65 -16.94 -29.86
C SER A 179 -10.64 -16.24 -30.77
N ALA A 180 -10.30 -16.08 -32.05
CA ALA A 180 -11.28 -15.64 -33.05
C ALA A 180 -12.37 -16.70 -33.21
N ASN A 181 -13.64 -16.29 -33.35
CA ASN A 181 -14.66 -17.21 -33.85
C ASN A 181 -14.48 -17.39 -35.37
N GLU A 182 -15.06 -18.45 -35.93
CA GLU A 182 -14.92 -18.74 -37.36
C GLU A 182 -15.65 -17.71 -38.25
N GLU A 183 -16.73 -17.12 -37.73
CA GLU A 183 -17.50 -16.04 -38.36
C GLU A 183 -16.73 -14.71 -38.45
N ASP A 184 -15.74 -14.48 -37.57
CA ASP A 184 -14.91 -13.26 -37.55
C ASP A 184 -13.74 -13.30 -38.56
N CYS A 185 -13.59 -14.40 -39.32
CA CYS A 185 -12.43 -14.69 -40.16
C CYS A 185 -12.72 -14.61 -41.66
N THR A 186 -12.15 -13.62 -42.33
CA THR A 186 -12.19 -13.48 -43.80
C THR A 186 -10.99 -14.17 -44.46
N LYS A 187 -11.23 -14.90 -45.56
CA LYS A 187 -10.16 -15.47 -46.41
C LYS A 187 -9.83 -14.48 -47.52
N LEU A 188 -8.57 -14.05 -47.63
CA LEU A 188 -8.06 -13.29 -48.77
C LEU A 188 -7.54 -14.22 -49.87
N GLU A 189 -7.53 -13.72 -51.10
CA GLU A 189 -7.16 -14.43 -52.34
C GLU A 189 -5.77 -15.10 -52.27
N ASN A 190 -4.83 -14.55 -51.50
CA ASN A 190 -3.49 -15.09 -51.29
C ASN A 190 -3.43 -16.22 -50.23
N ASN A 191 -4.53 -16.93 -49.99
CA ASN A 191 -4.67 -17.98 -48.96
C ASN A 191 -4.36 -17.51 -47.52
N GLN A 192 -4.46 -16.19 -47.27
CA GLN A 192 -4.24 -15.55 -45.97
C GLN A 192 -5.58 -15.32 -45.27
N THR A 193 -5.74 -15.82 -44.05
CA THR A 193 -6.91 -15.54 -43.20
C THR A 193 -6.69 -14.29 -42.36
N LYS A 194 -7.59 -13.31 -42.50
CA LYS A 194 -7.67 -12.10 -41.67
C LYS A 194 -8.87 -12.22 -40.74
N CYS A 195 -8.61 -12.45 -39.46
CA CYS A 195 -9.62 -12.53 -38.40
C CYS A 195 -9.71 -11.22 -37.62
N HIS A 196 -10.93 -10.78 -37.30
CA HIS A 196 -11.19 -9.57 -36.52
C HIS A 196 -11.58 -9.93 -35.08
N VAL A 197 -10.60 -9.94 -34.17
CA VAL A 197 -10.81 -10.32 -32.77
C VAL A 197 -11.20 -9.10 -31.95
N SER A 198 -12.46 -9.02 -31.50
CA SER A 198 -12.92 -8.00 -30.55
C SER A 198 -13.25 -8.65 -29.20
N HIS A 199 -12.35 -8.48 -28.23
CA HIS A 199 -12.53 -8.94 -26.86
C HIS A 199 -12.13 -7.83 -25.88
N GLU A 200 -12.88 -7.71 -24.79
CA GLU A 200 -12.58 -6.83 -23.67
C GLU A 200 -12.00 -7.64 -22.50
N THR A 201 -11.00 -7.09 -21.82
CA THR A 201 -10.40 -7.71 -20.64
C THR A 201 -9.84 -6.66 -19.69
N ILE A 202 -9.76 -6.99 -18.41
CA ILE A 202 -9.14 -6.16 -17.38
C ILE A 202 -7.86 -6.85 -16.92
N LEU A 203 -6.72 -6.17 -17.09
CA LEU A 203 -5.39 -6.66 -16.70
C LEU A 203 -4.92 -5.95 -15.42
N THR A 204 -4.36 -6.71 -14.50
CA THR A 204 -3.86 -6.22 -13.21
C THR A 204 -2.34 -6.21 -13.22
N LEU A 205 -1.78 -5.18 -13.86
CA LEU A 205 -0.34 -4.99 -13.97
C LEU A 205 0.24 -4.50 -12.62
N THR A 206 1.35 -5.10 -12.18
CA THR A 206 2.16 -4.57 -11.08
C THR A 206 3.49 -4.02 -11.63
N PRO A 207 4.09 -2.98 -11.01
CA PRO A 207 5.34 -2.41 -11.50
C PRO A 207 6.54 -3.39 -11.44
N SER A 208 6.45 -4.45 -10.64
CA SER A 208 7.55 -5.36 -10.28
C SER A 208 7.98 -6.31 -11.42
N HIS A 209 8.22 -5.79 -12.62
CA HIS A 209 8.59 -6.53 -13.84
C HIS A 209 7.61 -7.65 -14.23
N ARG A 210 6.35 -7.61 -13.76
CA ARG A 210 5.31 -8.57 -14.21
C ARG A 210 4.83 -8.17 -15.60
N ILE A 211 4.98 -9.10 -16.54
CA ILE A 211 4.48 -8.98 -17.91
C ILE A 211 3.04 -9.49 -17.94
N ALA A 212 2.11 -8.70 -18.48
CA ALA A 212 0.82 -9.24 -18.91
C ALA A 212 0.96 -9.72 -20.35
N GLN A 213 0.71 -11.01 -20.57
CA GLN A 213 0.85 -11.63 -21.88
C GLN A 213 -0.52 -11.99 -22.46
N LEU A 214 -0.81 -11.46 -23.65
CA LEU A 214 -2.03 -11.71 -24.40
C LEU A 214 -1.71 -12.63 -25.58
N LEU A 215 -2.19 -13.87 -25.53
CA LEU A 215 -2.08 -14.80 -26.65
C LEU A 215 -3.29 -14.66 -27.58
N ILE A 216 -3.07 -14.35 -28.85
CA ILE A 216 -4.11 -14.29 -29.87
C ILE A 216 -4.10 -15.58 -30.67
N ARG A 217 -5.25 -16.27 -30.72
CA ARG A 217 -5.46 -17.51 -31.48
C ARG A 217 -6.44 -17.28 -32.64
N GLY A 218 -6.19 -17.94 -33.77
CA GLY A 218 -7.13 -17.99 -34.89
C GLY A 218 -8.31 -18.92 -34.63
N SER A 219 -9.25 -18.99 -35.58
CA SER A 219 -10.42 -19.89 -35.51
C SER A 219 -10.04 -21.36 -35.34
N ASN A 220 -8.92 -21.78 -35.94
CA ASN A 220 -8.30 -23.10 -35.78
C ASN A 220 -7.59 -23.32 -34.43
N LYS A 221 -7.72 -22.39 -33.47
CA LYS A 221 -7.08 -22.37 -32.14
C LYS A 221 -5.54 -22.32 -32.15
N LEU A 222 -4.90 -22.18 -33.31
CA LEU A 222 -3.45 -22.00 -33.41
C LEU A 222 -3.03 -20.58 -33.02
N PRO A 223 -1.84 -20.39 -32.43
CA PRO A 223 -1.32 -19.08 -32.07
C PRO A 223 -1.01 -18.24 -33.32
N MET A 224 -1.62 -17.05 -33.43
CA MET A 224 -1.36 -16.09 -34.51
C MET A 224 -0.39 -14.97 -34.09
N GLY A 225 -0.30 -14.68 -32.80
CA GLY A 225 0.62 -13.68 -32.25
C GLY A 225 0.48 -13.53 -30.75
N ILE A 226 1.45 -12.84 -30.16
CA ILE A 226 1.55 -12.56 -28.73
C ILE A 226 1.71 -11.05 -28.54
N VAL A 227 1.00 -10.48 -27.57
CA VAL A 227 1.23 -9.11 -27.11
C VAL A 227 1.69 -9.14 -25.65
N ASP A 228 2.93 -8.75 -25.42
CA ASP A 228 3.50 -8.55 -24.08
C ASP A 228 3.28 -7.07 -23.70
N ILE A 229 2.66 -6.80 -22.55
CA ILE A 229 2.46 -5.45 -22.00
C ILE A 229 3.24 -5.31 -20.69
N THR A 230 4.08 -4.28 -20.58
CA THR A 230 4.88 -3.98 -19.39
C THR A 230 4.71 -2.52 -18.95
N ILE A 231 4.70 -2.29 -17.63
CA ILE A 231 4.84 -0.95 -17.05
C ILE A 231 6.32 -0.60 -16.98
N ASP A 232 6.71 0.50 -17.62
CA ASP A 232 8.07 1.03 -17.56
C ASP A 232 8.25 1.98 -16.36
N ASP A 233 7.33 2.92 -16.18
CA ASP A 233 7.31 3.88 -15.06
C ASP A 233 5.86 4.24 -14.70
N ILE A 234 5.58 4.43 -13.41
CA ILE A 234 4.40 5.18 -12.98
C ILE A 234 4.81 6.64 -12.77
N VAL A 235 4.07 7.54 -13.41
CA VAL A 235 4.34 8.97 -13.43
C VAL A 235 3.24 9.72 -12.68
N VAL A 236 3.64 10.67 -11.85
CA VAL A 236 2.71 11.60 -11.19
C VAL A 236 3.09 13.04 -11.58
N GLU A 237 2.20 13.71 -12.32
CA GLU A 237 2.38 15.09 -12.78
C GLU A 237 1.68 16.07 -11.81
N CYS A 238 2.42 17.08 -11.35
CA CYS A 238 1.87 18.19 -10.56
C CYS A 238 1.03 19.10 -11.46
N GLN A 239 -0.26 19.29 -11.14
CA GLN A 239 -1.04 20.40 -11.67
C GLN A 239 -0.70 21.63 -10.83
N LYS A 240 0.31 22.37 -11.28
CA LYS A 240 0.92 23.50 -10.56
C LYS A 240 -0.05 24.66 -10.40
N SER A 241 -0.16 25.18 -9.18
CA SER A 241 -0.81 26.46 -8.87
C SER A 241 0.19 27.39 -8.18
N SER A 242 0.49 28.53 -8.79
CA SER A 242 1.36 29.56 -8.22
C SER A 242 0.66 30.24 -7.03
N GLU A 243 1.37 30.41 -5.92
CA GLU A 243 0.88 31.16 -4.75
C GLU A 243 1.28 32.63 -4.84
N TYR A 244 2.58 32.89 -4.98
CA TYR A 244 3.16 34.23 -5.10
C TYR A 244 4.59 34.19 -5.64
N PHE A 245 5.06 35.33 -6.12
CA PHE A 245 6.44 35.55 -6.53
C PHE A 245 7.21 36.33 -5.45
N SER A 246 8.53 36.18 -5.43
CA SER A 246 9.40 36.87 -4.49
C SER A 246 10.82 36.97 -5.04
N ARG A 247 11.66 37.76 -4.38
CA ARG A 247 13.09 37.91 -4.70
C ARG A 247 13.93 37.84 -3.44
N SER A 248 15.20 37.45 -3.58
CA SER A 248 16.13 37.57 -2.45
C SER A 248 16.32 39.05 -2.12
N HIS A 249 16.10 39.41 -0.86
CA HIS A 249 16.14 40.77 -0.37
C HIS A 249 16.74 40.84 1.04
N GLU A 250 17.03 42.06 1.46
CA GLU A 250 17.43 42.43 2.82
C GLU A 250 16.40 43.44 3.34
N ILE A 251 15.93 43.25 4.57
CA ILE A 251 15.00 44.20 5.19
C ILE A 251 15.82 45.20 6.00
N LYS A 252 15.63 46.49 5.71
CA LYS A 252 16.31 47.60 6.37
C LYS A 252 15.29 48.50 7.06
N THR A 253 15.77 49.24 8.05
CA THR A 253 14.99 50.22 8.81
C THR A 253 15.53 51.61 8.49
N TYR A 254 14.63 52.55 8.21
CA TYR A 254 14.94 53.97 8.15
C TYR A 254 14.02 54.70 9.14
N SER A 255 14.55 55.59 9.97
CA SER A 255 13.79 56.27 11.03
C SER A 255 14.13 57.75 11.12
N SER A 256 13.14 58.56 11.48
CA SER A 256 13.27 60.01 11.68
C SER A 256 12.45 60.47 12.88
N LYS A 257 13.10 61.14 13.84
CA LYS A 257 12.44 61.78 14.99
C LYS A 257 12.01 63.20 14.63
N ARG A 258 10.81 63.58 15.03
CA ARG A 258 10.29 64.94 14.97
C ARG A 258 9.76 65.39 16.32
N CYS A 259 10.14 66.59 16.72
CA CYS A 259 9.57 67.24 17.89
C CYS A 259 8.09 67.57 17.69
N PRO A 260 7.33 67.83 18.77
CA PRO A 260 5.91 68.16 18.64
C PRO A 260 5.71 69.41 17.80
N LYS A 261 4.71 69.39 16.91
CA LYS A 261 4.42 70.46 15.92
C LYS A 261 5.51 70.67 14.86
N GLN A 262 6.46 69.73 14.71
CA GLN A 262 7.50 69.78 13.68
C GLN A 262 7.21 68.77 12.56
N GLY A 263 7.19 69.23 11.31
CA GLY A 263 6.92 68.38 10.15
C GLY A 263 5.59 67.65 10.30
N SER A 264 5.58 66.34 10.07
CA SER A 264 4.37 65.50 10.16
C SER A 264 3.90 65.22 11.59
N CYS A 265 4.65 65.60 12.63
CA CYS A 265 4.30 65.29 14.03
C CYS A 265 3.31 66.30 14.62
N THR A 266 2.01 66.10 14.38
CA THR A 266 0.93 67.01 14.80
C THR A 266 -0.25 66.26 15.42
N GLY A 267 -0.61 66.60 16.66
CA GLY A 267 -1.66 65.89 17.39
C GLY A 267 -1.37 64.39 17.50
N ASN A 268 -2.37 63.55 17.23
CA ASN A 268 -2.28 62.10 17.35
C ASN A 268 -1.75 61.41 16.07
N THR A 269 -0.72 61.95 15.40
CA THR A 269 -0.21 61.37 14.14
C THR A 269 0.18 59.89 14.29
N CYS A 270 0.81 59.50 15.41
CA CYS A 270 1.25 58.11 15.55
C CYS A 270 0.11 57.10 15.61
N ALA A 271 -0.98 57.40 16.32
CA ALA A 271 -2.17 56.56 16.38
C ALA A 271 -2.88 56.41 15.02
N ASN A 272 -2.72 57.40 14.12
CA ASN A 272 -3.35 57.42 12.80
C ASN A 272 -2.45 56.91 11.66
N THR A 273 -1.18 56.58 11.95
CA THR A 273 -0.23 56.10 10.94
C THR A 273 -0.58 54.67 10.50
N LYS A 274 -0.76 54.47 9.19
CA LYS A 274 -1.00 53.15 8.58
C LYS A 274 0.26 52.57 7.95
N LEU A 275 0.28 51.25 7.73
CA LEU A 275 1.43 50.53 7.13
C LEU A 275 1.82 51.05 5.74
N ASP A 276 0.86 51.52 4.95
CA ASP A 276 1.03 52.08 3.61
C ASP A 276 1.36 53.58 3.60
N SER A 277 1.27 54.26 4.75
CA SER A 277 1.43 55.72 4.85
C SER A 277 2.80 56.18 4.35
N LYS A 278 2.80 57.12 3.40
CA LYS A 278 4.01 57.80 2.93
C LYS A 278 4.24 59.04 3.77
N ILE A 279 5.34 59.06 4.52
CA ILE A 279 5.66 60.14 5.44
C ILE A 279 6.79 60.98 4.82
N PRO A 280 6.66 62.31 4.70
CA PRO A 280 7.68 63.19 4.11
C PRO A 280 9.08 62.99 4.70
N GLU A 281 9.18 62.76 6.02
CA GLU A 281 10.41 62.45 6.73
C GLU A 281 11.12 61.17 6.28
N LEU A 282 10.42 60.27 5.60
CA LEU A 282 10.90 58.96 5.15
C LEU A 282 11.02 58.90 3.62
N ASN A 283 11.04 60.05 2.92
CA ASN A 283 10.95 60.13 1.46
C ASN A 283 11.95 59.25 0.71
N ALA A 284 13.19 59.16 1.20
CA ALA A 284 14.25 58.32 0.61
C ALA A 284 13.93 56.81 0.52
N VAL A 285 12.93 56.33 1.26
CA VAL A 285 12.51 54.91 1.31
C VAL A 285 11.00 54.71 1.11
N ASN A 286 10.26 55.79 0.81
CA ASN A 286 8.81 55.73 0.66
C ASN A 286 8.41 54.83 -0.52
N ASP A 287 9.12 54.89 -1.64
CA ASP A 287 8.81 54.14 -2.86
C ASP A 287 9.23 52.66 -2.81
N LEU A 288 10.01 52.26 -1.80
CA LEU A 288 10.44 50.87 -1.64
C LEU A 288 9.34 50.00 -1.00
N PRO A 289 9.21 48.72 -1.39
CA PRO A 289 8.32 47.74 -0.74
C PRO A 289 8.54 47.69 0.77
N GLY A 290 7.50 47.95 1.56
CA GLY A 290 7.70 48.13 2.99
C GLY A 290 6.49 48.67 3.77
N ASN A 291 6.63 48.66 5.10
CA ASN A 291 5.63 49.05 6.07
C ASN A 291 6.12 50.24 6.92
N THR A 292 5.29 51.28 7.01
CA THR A 292 5.52 52.48 7.82
C THR A 292 4.85 52.36 9.19
N PHE A 293 5.53 52.87 10.20
CA PHE A 293 5.10 52.86 11.59
C PHE A 293 5.43 54.20 12.26
N CYS A 294 4.76 54.48 13.37
CA CYS A 294 5.02 55.64 14.21
C CYS A 294 4.88 55.22 15.66
N ILE A 295 5.74 55.77 16.52
CA ILE A 295 5.74 55.54 17.96
C ILE A 295 5.95 56.88 18.68
N ASP A 296 5.20 57.09 19.75
CA ASP A 296 5.41 58.22 20.65
C ASP A 296 6.73 58.04 21.41
N SER A 297 7.49 59.12 21.57
CA SER A 297 8.79 59.12 22.23
C SER A 297 8.99 60.35 23.11
N CYS A 298 10.12 60.37 23.82
CA CYS A 298 10.41 61.41 24.80
C CYS A 298 10.61 62.77 24.13
N SER A 299 10.29 63.82 24.87
CA SER A 299 10.22 65.20 24.38
C SER A 299 10.69 66.15 25.47
N PHE A 300 10.44 67.45 25.32
CA PHE A 300 10.99 68.51 26.16
C PHE A 300 12.54 68.61 26.10
N LEU A 301 13.10 69.54 26.88
CA LEU A 301 14.50 69.99 26.76
C LEU A 301 15.53 68.84 26.85
N MET A 302 15.31 67.88 27.76
CA MET A 302 16.19 66.72 27.96
C MET A 302 16.23 65.76 26.75
N CYS A 303 15.21 65.82 25.87
CA CYS A 303 15.13 65.02 24.66
C CYS A 303 15.25 65.86 23.37
N GLY A 304 15.78 67.09 23.48
CA GLY A 304 16.08 67.98 22.35
C GLY A 304 14.88 68.74 21.78
N CYS A 305 13.74 68.81 22.49
CA CYS A 305 12.52 69.45 21.99
C CYS A 305 12.05 70.64 22.85
N GLY A 306 11.46 71.65 22.22
CA GLY A 306 10.96 72.86 22.93
C GLY A 306 9.58 72.73 23.58
N PHE A 307 8.82 71.67 23.31
CA PHE A 307 7.46 71.46 23.83
C PHE A 307 7.37 70.19 24.70
N PRO A 308 6.53 70.16 25.75
CA PRO A 308 6.46 69.04 26.70
C PRO A 308 5.55 67.86 26.24
N THR A 309 4.77 68.03 25.17
CA THR A 309 3.97 66.95 24.56
C THR A 309 4.86 65.90 23.88
N THR A 310 4.37 64.67 23.65
CA THR A 310 5.15 63.57 23.06
C THR A 310 5.72 63.91 21.68
N SER A 311 6.93 63.40 21.39
CA SER A 311 7.55 63.50 20.07
C SER A 311 7.22 62.26 19.23
N CYS A 312 7.33 62.36 17.91
CA CYS A 312 7.05 61.24 17.00
C CYS A 312 8.36 60.66 16.47
N ILE A 313 8.58 59.36 16.60
CA ILE A 313 9.60 58.65 15.79
C ILE A 313 8.88 57.88 14.70
N PHE A 314 8.99 58.40 13.47
CA PHE A 314 8.52 57.74 12.27
C PHE A 314 9.58 56.73 11.82
N TYR A 315 9.18 55.52 11.43
CA TYR A 315 10.11 54.56 10.82
C TYR A 315 9.45 53.69 9.76
N ARG A 316 10.24 53.24 8.79
CA ARG A 316 9.78 52.36 7.70
C ARG A 316 10.71 51.16 7.55
N LEU A 317 10.13 49.98 7.75
CA LEU A 317 10.72 48.70 7.36
C LEU A 317 10.57 48.56 5.86
N HIS A 318 11.67 48.42 5.12
CA HIS A 318 11.64 48.31 3.67
C HIS A 318 12.58 47.20 3.17
N ALA A 319 12.15 46.51 2.12
CA ALA A 319 12.97 45.53 1.43
C ALA A 319 13.89 46.23 0.42
N VAL A 320 15.13 45.74 0.32
CA VAL A 320 16.09 46.10 -0.71
C VAL A 320 16.50 44.84 -1.46
N GLU A 321 16.43 44.86 -2.80
CA GLU A 321 16.81 43.72 -3.62
C GLU A 321 18.28 43.32 -3.44
N ARG A 322 18.54 42.00 -3.33
CA ARG A 322 19.92 41.44 -3.30
C ARG A 322 20.29 40.72 -4.59
N SER A 323 19.31 40.30 -5.38
CA SER A 323 19.51 39.52 -6.60
C SER A 323 18.39 39.76 -7.60
N LYS A 324 18.74 39.81 -8.89
CA LYS A 324 17.78 39.87 -10.02
C LYS A 324 17.04 38.55 -10.25
N LYS A 325 17.38 37.48 -9.52
CA LYS A 325 16.71 36.19 -9.66
C LYS A 325 15.34 36.22 -8.96
N ILE A 326 14.30 35.89 -9.73
CA ILE A 326 12.93 35.72 -9.26
C ILE A 326 12.77 34.31 -8.72
N TYR A 327 11.98 34.20 -7.67
CA TYR A 327 11.58 32.95 -7.05
C TYR A 327 10.06 32.87 -7.03
N GLU A 328 9.54 31.69 -7.24
CA GLU A 328 8.10 31.43 -7.27
C GLU A 328 7.76 30.36 -6.23
N PHE A 329 6.85 30.71 -5.33
CA PHE A 329 6.22 29.77 -4.42
C PHE A 329 4.97 29.23 -5.08
N PHE A 330 4.81 27.91 -5.08
CA PHE A 330 3.69 27.23 -5.70
C PHE A 330 3.37 25.93 -4.96
N ASN A 331 2.14 25.45 -5.13
CA ASN A 331 1.70 24.16 -4.65
C ASN A 331 1.08 23.36 -5.82
N CYS A 332 0.62 22.15 -5.51
CA CYS A 332 0.03 21.23 -6.49
C CYS A 332 -1.35 20.80 -5.97
N PRO A 333 -2.43 21.61 -6.16
CA PRO A 333 -3.77 21.31 -5.65
C PRO A 333 -4.34 20.01 -6.23
N ALA A 334 -3.86 19.59 -7.40
CA ALA A 334 -4.17 18.29 -7.99
C ALA A 334 -2.90 17.63 -8.53
N TRP A 335 -2.95 16.30 -8.58
CA TRP A 335 -1.89 15.46 -9.12
C TRP A 335 -2.50 14.45 -10.11
N GLN A 336 -2.01 14.48 -11.34
CA GLN A 336 -2.49 13.62 -12.41
C GLN A 336 -1.58 12.40 -12.53
N TYR A 337 -2.17 11.21 -12.47
CA TYR A 337 -1.45 9.95 -12.65
C TYR A 337 -1.42 9.59 -14.13
N ALA A 338 -0.25 9.14 -14.58
CA ALA A 338 -0.03 8.58 -15.90
C ALA A 338 0.86 7.32 -15.79
N ILE A 339 0.74 6.41 -16.74
CA ILE A 339 1.51 5.17 -16.79
C ILE A 339 2.26 5.13 -18.11
N GLU A 340 3.59 5.02 -18.06
CA GLU A 340 4.42 4.73 -19.23
C GLU A 340 4.38 3.21 -19.46
N LEU A 341 3.76 2.78 -20.55
CA LEU A 341 3.71 1.38 -20.97
C LEU A 341 4.65 1.14 -22.16
N ALA A 342 5.31 -0.02 -22.16
CA ALA A 342 5.86 -0.62 -23.35
C ALA A 342 4.98 -1.81 -23.78
N ILE A 343 4.62 -1.85 -25.07
CA ILE A 343 3.78 -2.87 -25.68
C ILE A 343 4.62 -3.54 -26.76
N LYS A 344 4.96 -4.80 -26.55
CA LYS A 344 5.73 -5.61 -27.50
C LYS A 344 4.79 -6.61 -28.19
N ARG A 345 4.60 -6.43 -29.49
CA ARG A 345 3.86 -7.35 -30.36
C ARG A 345 4.85 -8.33 -31.00
N THR A 346 4.54 -9.62 -30.99
CA THR A 346 5.28 -10.69 -31.66
C THR A 346 4.33 -11.44 -32.59
N ASP A 347 4.63 -11.51 -33.89
CA ASP A 347 3.81 -12.26 -34.85
C ASP A 347 4.14 -13.77 -34.86
N ASN A 348 3.38 -14.55 -35.63
CA ASN A 348 3.61 -15.99 -35.83
C ASN A 348 4.90 -16.34 -36.60
N LYS A 349 5.61 -15.35 -37.15
CA LYS A 349 6.93 -15.51 -37.82
C LYS A 349 8.09 -15.11 -36.91
N GLY A 350 7.81 -14.60 -35.70
CA GLY A 350 8.80 -14.12 -34.74
C GLY A 350 9.20 -12.64 -34.93
N THR A 351 8.57 -11.90 -35.84
CA THR A 351 8.81 -10.46 -36.00
C THR A 351 8.32 -9.73 -34.76
N THR A 352 9.15 -8.86 -34.18
CA THR A 352 8.79 -8.08 -32.99
C THR A 352 8.68 -6.59 -33.30
N GLN A 353 7.67 -5.94 -32.74
CA GLN A 353 7.45 -4.49 -32.76
C GLN A 353 7.23 -4.01 -31.33
N ILE A 354 7.83 -2.88 -30.95
CA ILE A 354 7.74 -2.33 -29.58
C ILE A 354 7.27 -0.88 -29.66
N ASP A 355 6.09 -0.63 -29.11
CA ASP A 355 5.48 0.68 -29.00
C ASP A 355 5.57 1.18 -27.55
N LYS A 356 5.81 2.48 -27.36
CA LYS A 356 5.79 3.11 -26.04
C LYS A 356 4.70 4.17 -25.98
N ILE A 357 3.82 4.06 -24.99
CA ILE A 357 2.68 4.97 -24.82
C ILE A 357 2.58 5.51 -23.40
N MET A 358 1.95 6.66 -23.26
CA MET A 358 1.52 7.21 -21.97
C MET A 358 0.01 7.05 -21.85
N LEU A 359 -0.45 6.25 -20.88
CA LEU A 359 -1.86 6.22 -20.51
C LEU A 359 -2.13 7.27 -19.43
N TYR A 360 -3.26 7.97 -19.56
CA TYR A 360 -3.76 8.92 -18.57
C TYR A 360 -5.09 8.43 -17.98
N ASN A 361 -5.33 8.71 -16.71
CA ASN A 361 -6.55 8.27 -16.03
C ASN A 361 -7.82 8.85 -16.70
N GLY A 362 -8.80 7.99 -17.01
CA GLY A 362 -10.05 8.39 -17.66
C GLY A 362 -9.96 8.70 -19.17
N ILE A 363 -8.82 8.48 -19.83
CA ILE A 363 -8.66 8.67 -21.27
C ILE A 363 -8.48 7.31 -21.95
N LEU A 364 -9.29 7.04 -22.97
CA LEU A 364 -9.11 5.89 -23.87
C LEU A 364 -8.01 6.22 -24.89
N THR A 365 -6.91 5.46 -24.84
CA THR A 365 -5.80 5.59 -25.79
C THR A 365 -5.83 4.42 -26.76
N GLU A 366 -5.93 4.70 -28.05
CA GLU A 366 -5.84 3.68 -29.10
C GLU A 366 -4.40 3.60 -29.62
N THR A 367 -3.81 2.40 -29.60
CA THR A 367 -2.51 2.14 -30.24
C THR A 367 -2.47 0.73 -30.78
N SER A 368 -1.87 0.54 -31.96
CA SER A 368 -1.43 -0.78 -32.42
C SER A 368 -2.55 -1.84 -32.47
N GLY A 369 -3.79 -1.42 -32.75
CA GLY A 369 -4.99 -2.26 -32.77
C GLY A 369 -5.64 -2.55 -31.40
N LEU A 370 -5.13 -1.96 -30.32
CA LEU A 370 -5.65 -2.06 -28.95
C LEU A 370 -6.30 -0.73 -28.54
N LYS A 371 -7.36 -0.83 -27.73
CA LYS A 371 -7.95 0.31 -27.02
C LYS A 371 -7.67 0.13 -25.53
N LEU A 372 -6.92 1.05 -24.93
CA LEU A 372 -6.40 0.92 -23.58
C LEU A 372 -6.87 2.10 -22.72
N ALA A 373 -7.43 1.78 -21.55
CA ALA A 373 -7.84 2.76 -20.55
C ALA A 373 -7.41 2.30 -19.16
N ILE A 374 -7.15 3.26 -18.27
CA ILE A 374 -6.84 2.99 -16.87
C ILE A 374 -8.16 2.85 -16.11
N ASN A 375 -8.46 1.65 -15.62
CA ASN A 375 -9.65 1.39 -14.80
C ASN A 375 -9.46 1.88 -13.35
N ALA A 376 -8.33 1.54 -12.72
CA ALA A 376 -7.98 1.97 -11.37
C ALA A 376 -6.46 2.00 -11.15
N ILE A 377 -6.00 2.88 -10.25
CA ILE A 377 -4.62 2.91 -9.73
C ILE A 377 -4.69 2.98 -8.20
N THR A 378 -4.05 2.03 -7.52
CA THR A 378 -3.82 2.09 -6.08
C THR A 378 -2.76 3.16 -5.77
N LYS A 379 -3.19 4.29 -5.22
CA LYS A 379 -2.32 5.41 -4.84
C LYS A 379 -1.64 5.11 -3.51
N ALA A 380 -0.31 5.02 -3.49
CA ALA A 380 0.44 5.05 -2.24
C ALA A 380 0.33 6.44 -1.58
N PRO A 381 0.15 6.53 -0.25
CA PRO A 381 0.17 7.82 0.46
C PRO A 381 1.57 8.42 0.36
N THR A 382 1.69 9.55 -0.34
CA THR A 382 2.99 10.16 -0.67
C THR A 382 3.00 11.59 -0.12
N PRO A 383 3.71 11.86 1.00
CA PRO A 383 3.63 13.16 1.69
C PRO A 383 3.99 14.37 0.82
N ILE A 384 4.86 14.18 -0.18
CA ILE A 384 5.27 15.20 -1.15
C ILE A 384 4.12 15.78 -1.99
N LEU A 385 2.96 15.12 -2.02
CA LEU A 385 1.78 15.64 -2.74
C LEU A 385 1.13 16.83 -2.02
N ALA A 386 1.34 16.97 -0.71
CA ALA A 386 0.78 18.03 0.12
C ALA A 386 1.78 19.18 0.43
N THR A 387 3.01 19.10 -0.09
CA THR A 387 4.06 20.08 0.21
C THR A 387 4.01 21.30 -0.71
N ARG A 388 4.38 22.46 -0.18
CA ARG A 388 4.67 23.67 -0.97
C ARG A 388 6.08 23.60 -1.53
N PHE A 389 6.26 24.15 -2.72
CA PHE A 389 7.54 24.20 -3.42
C PHE A 389 8.01 25.64 -3.67
N LEU A 390 9.32 25.78 -3.80
CA LEU A 390 10.00 26.98 -4.28
C LEU A 390 10.74 26.63 -5.57
N THR A 391 10.58 27.43 -6.63
CA THR A 391 11.40 27.33 -7.85
C THR A 391 12.14 28.62 -8.15
N ASP A 392 13.31 28.48 -8.77
CA ASP A 392 14.14 29.57 -9.28
C ASP A 392 14.17 29.60 -10.84
N GLY A 393 13.20 28.93 -11.46
CA GLY A 393 13.09 28.70 -12.90
C GLY A 393 13.95 27.56 -13.44
N ASN A 394 14.90 27.03 -12.66
CA ASN A 394 15.81 25.94 -13.07
C ASN A 394 15.81 24.74 -12.11
N LYS A 395 15.70 25.02 -10.81
CA LYS A 395 15.67 24.07 -9.71
C LYS A 395 14.37 24.25 -8.94
N VAL A 396 13.93 23.19 -8.28
CA VAL A 396 12.75 23.17 -7.40
C VAL A 396 13.20 22.61 -6.05
N MET A 397 12.68 23.14 -4.95
CA MET A 397 12.89 22.61 -3.61
C MET A 397 11.60 22.59 -2.78
N ILE A 398 11.53 21.72 -1.77
CA ILE A 398 10.43 21.71 -0.79
C ILE A 398 10.57 22.92 0.15
N ALA A 399 9.45 23.63 0.38
CA ALA A 399 9.41 24.97 0.96
C ALA A 399 8.30 25.16 2.03
N ASP A 400 7.82 24.08 2.66
CA ASP A 400 6.72 24.10 3.63
C ASP A 400 6.92 25.13 4.75
N HIS A 401 8.12 25.19 5.32
CA HIS A 401 8.48 26.12 6.40
C HIS A 401 9.23 27.38 5.94
N LEU A 402 9.48 27.53 4.64
CA LEU A 402 10.20 28.67 4.08
C LEU A 402 9.19 29.76 3.68
N ASN A 403 9.27 30.92 4.32
CA ASN A 403 8.48 32.10 3.97
C ASN A 403 9.45 33.25 3.62
N SER A 404 9.27 33.87 2.46
CA SER A 404 10.12 34.97 1.99
C SER A 404 9.97 36.25 2.82
N LYS A 405 8.79 36.49 3.41
CA LYS A 405 8.35 37.79 3.98
C LYS A 405 8.14 38.93 3.00
N LEU A 406 8.36 38.72 1.70
CA LEU A 406 8.04 39.66 0.63
C LEU A 406 7.22 38.94 -0.44
N TYR A 407 6.00 39.39 -0.67
CA TYR A 407 5.03 38.77 -1.57
C TYR A 407 4.75 39.71 -2.74
N CYS A 408 4.95 39.23 -3.97
CA CYS A 408 4.57 39.90 -5.21
C CYS A 408 3.50 39.04 -5.88
N ALA A 409 2.37 39.61 -6.30
CA ALA A 409 1.27 38.84 -6.89
C ALA A 409 1.63 38.31 -8.28
N THR A 410 2.40 39.07 -9.05
CA THR A 410 2.83 38.72 -10.40
C THR A 410 4.36 38.63 -10.55
N GLN A 411 4.80 37.93 -11.59
CA GLN A 411 6.23 37.91 -11.96
C GLN A 411 6.75 39.32 -12.32
N GLY A 412 5.93 40.16 -12.96
CA GLY A 412 6.30 41.53 -13.35
C GLY A 412 6.49 42.48 -12.16
N GLU A 413 5.71 42.34 -11.09
CA GLU A 413 5.94 43.04 -9.81
C GLU A 413 7.28 42.61 -9.19
N ALA A 414 7.59 41.31 -9.19
CA ALA A 414 8.88 40.83 -8.72
C ALA A 414 10.04 41.38 -9.59
N GLU A 415 9.91 41.35 -10.91
CA GLU A 415 10.92 41.89 -11.85
C GLU A 415 11.21 43.37 -11.62
N SER A 416 10.16 44.20 -11.55
CA SER A 416 10.26 45.64 -11.27
C SER A 416 10.59 45.96 -9.80
N PHE A 417 10.48 44.98 -8.91
CA PHE A 417 10.54 45.14 -7.45
C PHE A 417 9.54 46.18 -6.89
N ASN A 418 8.46 46.42 -7.63
CA ASN A 418 7.41 47.38 -7.31
C ASN A 418 6.07 46.64 -7.17
N GLY A 419 5.14 47.17 -6.37
CA GLY A 419 3.86 46.51 -6.04
C GLY A 419 3.97 45.36 -5.02
N CYS A 420 5.17 44.81 -4.80
CA CYS A 420 5.40 43.79 -3.78
C CYS A 420 5.08 44.30 -2.35
N GLN A 421 4.48 43.44 -1.54
CA GLN A 421 4.08 43.72 -0.16
C GLN A 421 5.03 43.03 0.83
N LEU A 422 5.54 43.79 1.80
CA LEU A 422 6.33 43.26 2.90
C LEU A 422 5.39 42.82 4.03
N ASP A 423 5.65 41.66 4.62
CA ASP A 423 4.93 41.18 5.81
C ASP A 423 5.12 42.14 6.99
N ALA A 424 4.04 42.50 7.69
CA ALA A 424 4.11 43.37 8.88
C ALA A 424 4.95 42.73 9.99
N ASP A 425 4.86 41.41 10.16
CA ASP A 425 5.57 40.64 11.20
C ASP A 425 6.95 40.11 10.73
N ALA A 426 7.54 40.77 9.74
CA ALA A 426 8.87 40.45 9.23
C ALA A 426 9.99 40.77 10.23
N CYS A 427 9.81 41.78 11.08
CA CYS A 427 10.80 42.23 12.07
C CYS A 427 10.18 42.47 13.45
N LYS A 428 11.02 42.37 14.49
CA LYS A 428 10.70 42.87 15.83
C LYS A 428 11.54 44.12 16.09
N CYS A 429 10.91 45.23 16.46
CA CYS A 429 11.56 46.52 16.63
C CYS A 429 11.50 47.00 18.08
N SER A 430 12.54 47.70 18.52
CA SER A 430 12.64 48.37 19.82
C SER A 430 13.09 49.81 19.66
N VAL A 431 12.54 50.70 20.47
CA VAL A 431 12.85 52.14 20.44
C VAL A 431 14.24 52.39 21.01
N THR A 432 15.06 53.15 20.27
CA THR A 432 16.42 53.55 20.67
C THR A 432 16.59 55.03 20.33
N ASP A 433 15.84 55.89 21.04
CA ASP A 433 15.73 57.35 20.77
C ASP A 433 17.11 57.98 20.48
N PRO A 434 17.32 58.62 19.31
CA PRO A 434 16.31 59.11 18.36
C PRO A 434 15.95 58.16 17.19
N THR A 435 16.37 56.90 17.25
CA THR A 435 16.22 55.91 16.17
C THR A 435 15.38 54.70 16.59
N VAL A 436 15.14 53.77 15.66
CA VAL A 436 14.51 52.47 15.95
C VAL A 436 15.43 51.35 15.50
N THR A 437 15.72 50.41 16.40
CA THR A 437 16.53 49.23 16.12
C THR A 437 15.62 48.03 15.89
N CYS A 438 15.79 47.30 14.79
CA CYS A 438 14.93 46.18 14.42
C CYS A 438 15.72 44.90 14.13
N GLN A 439 15.23 43.78 14.66
CA GLN A 439 15.70 42.43 14.34
C GLN A 439 14.75 41.78 13.34
N CYS A 440 15.23 41.60 12.10
CA CYS A 440 14.43 41.10 10.98
C CYS A 440 14.68 39.61 10.67
N LYS A 441 13.65 38.93 10.19
CA LYS A 441 13.77 37.56 9.64
C LYS A 441 14.53 37.61 8.30
N ASN A 442 15.19 36.51 7.97
CA ASN A 442 16.08 36.43 6.81
C ASN A 442 15.32 36.27 5.48
N GLY A 443 15.29 37.33 4.65
CA GLY A 443 14.68 37.33 3.30
C GLY A 443 15.55 36.73 2.17
N ARG A 444 16.65 36.05 2.51
CA ARG A 444 17.64 35.56 1.54
C ARG A 444 17.24 34.24 0.88
N LEU A 445 16.61 34.36 -0.30
CA LEU A 445 16.28 33.24 -1.18
C LEU A 445 17.48 32.78 -2.06
N ASP A 446 18.50 33.63 -2.21
CA ASP A 446 19.71 33.38 -3.02
C ASP A 446 20.48 32.13 -2.57
N LYS A 447 20.46 31.86 -1.26
CA LYS A 447 21.22 30.76 -0.66
C LYS A 447 20.43 29.49 -0.38
N GLN A 448 19.08 29.53 -0.41
CA GLN A 448 18.25 28.42 0.08
C GLN A 448 18.55 27.09 -0.62
N PHE A 449 18.78 27.13 -1.94
CA PHE A 449 19.14 25.96 -2.77
C PHE A 449 20.56 25.42 -2.53
N LEU A 450 21.43 26.19 -1.87
CA LEU A 450 22.80 25.79 -1.52
C LEU A 450 22.89 25.34 -0.05
N GLU A 451 22.16 26.02 0.84
CA GLU A 451 22.13 25.73 2.28
C GLU A 451 21.23 24.53 2.62
N ASN A 452 20.23 24.21 1.79
CA ASN A 452 19.28 23.10 2.02
C ASN A 452 19.30 22.05 0.87
N PRO A 453 20.45 21.46 0.49
CA PRO A 453 20.55 20.58 -0.67
C PRO A 453 19.64 19.35 -0.57
N ALA A 454 19.41 18.83 0.65
CA ALA A 454 18.52 17.70 0.91
C ALA A 454 17.03 17.98 0.59
N ARG A 455 16.63 19.24 0.43
CA ARG A 455 15.26 19.65 0.04
C ARG A 455 15.13 19.96 -1.45
N VAL A 456 16.23 19.97 -2.21
CA VAL A 456 16.24 20.27 -3.64
C VAL A 456 15.88 19.02 -4.45
N LEU A 457 14.89 19.13 -5.35
CA LEU A 457 14.55 18.07 -6.29
C LEU A 457 15.71 17.92 -7.31
N PRO A 458 16.20 16.70 -7.61
CA PRO A 458 15.58 15.39 -7.36
C PRO A 458 15.84 14.82 -5.95
N ILE A 459 14.82 14.80 -5.09
CA ILE A 459 14.84 14.01 -3.86
C ILE A 459 14.57 12.55 -4.24
N ILE A 460 15.47 11.67 -3.78
CA ILE A 460 15.31 10.21 -3.81
C ILE A 460 14.88 9.80 -2.40
N SER A 461 13.59 9.56 -2.21
CA SER A 461 13.11 8.84 -1.03
C SER A 461 13.07 7.34 -1.35
N GLN A 462 12.93 6.49 -0.33
CA GLN A 462 12.94 5.03 -0.48
C GLN A 462 11.83 4.47 -1.41
N ALA A 463 10.88 5.29 -1.85
CA ALA A 463 9.83 4.92 -2.81
C ALA A 463 9.67 5.86 -4.03
N LEU A 464 10.41 6.98 -4.15
CA LEU A 464 10.17 7.99 -5.19
C LEU A 464 11.46 8.64 -5.73
N ARG A 465 11.50 8.91 -7.04
CA ARG A 465 12.54 9.71 -7.70
C ARG A 465 11.93 10.88 -8.49
N SER A 466 11.73 11.99 -7.78
CA SER A 466 11.37 13.26 -8.42
C SER A 466 12.40 13.67 -9.49
N LYS A 467 11.99 14.25 -10.64
CA LYS A 467 12.90 14.87 -11.63
C LYS A 467 12.27 16.09 -12.32
N THR A 468 13.08 17.10 -12.61
CA THR A 468 12.73 18.19 -13.53
C THR A 468 13.18 17.83 -14.95
N ARG A 469 12.29 17.94 -15.94
CA ARG A 469 12.62 17.64 -17.34
C ARG A 469 12.88 18.93 -18.12
N LYS A 470 14.14 19.22 -18.43
CA LYS A 470 14.49 20.18 -19.50
C LYS A 470 14.46 19.48 -20.86
N THR A 471 14.01 20.19 -21.89
CA THR A 471 14.03 19.71 -23.28
C THR A 471 15.40 19.96 -23.92
N ALA A 472 15.96 18.89 -24.50
CA ALA A 472 17.14 18.83 -25.38
C ALA A 472 18.56 18.95 -24.76
N TYR A 473 19.41 18.01 -25.20
CA TYR A 473 20.86 17.81 -25.02
C TYR A 473 21.48 17.54 -23.62
N THR A 474 22.43 16.58 -23.64
CA THR A 474 23.03 15.86 -22.50
C THR A 474 24.40 16.43 -22.09
N PRO A 475 24.93 16.10 -20.89
CA PRO A 475 25.69 14.84 -20.73
C PRO A 475 25.10 13.85 -19.71
N ARG A 476 25.50 12.58 -19.81
CA ARG A 476 25.24 11.55 -18.80
C ARG A 476 26.12 11.77 -17.57
N TYR A 477 25.53 11.79 -16.37
CA TYR A 477 26.23 11.35 -15.17
C TYR A 477 25.72 9.96 -14.77
N ARG A 478 26.53 8.95 -15.08
CA ARG A 478 26.36 7.58 -14.60
C ARG A 478 26.95 7.51 -13.20
N MET A 479 26.10 7.54 -12.16
CA MET A 479 26.45 6.88 -10.90
C MET A 479 25.99 5.43 -11.01
N LEU A 480 26.96 4.52 -11.01
CA LEU A 480 26.72 3.10 -10.77
C LEU A 480 26.28 2.93 -9.31
N PRO A 481 25.43 1.93 -8.99
CA PRO A 481 25.16 1.59 -7.60
C PRO A 481 26.44 1.09 -6.93
N SER A 482 26.80 1.68 -5.80
CA SER A 482 27.79 1.13 -4.89
C SER A 482 27.23 -0.15 -4.27
N ASN A 483 27.60 -1.30 -4.83
CA ASN A 483 27.21 -2.61 -4.30
C ASN A 483 27.70 -2.77 -2.86
N CYS A 484 26.79 -3.08 -1.94
CA CYS A 484 27.18 -3.81 -0.74
C CYS A 484 27.61 -5.23 -1.14
N LYS A 485 28.87 -5.59 -0.88
CA LYS A 485 29.30 -6.98 -0.69
C LYS A 485 30.19 -7.06 0.54
N TYR A 486 29.97 -8.11 1.33
CA TYR A 486 30.63 -8.38 2.60
C TYR A 486 31.96 -9.14 2.44
N LEU A 487 32.75 -9.15 3.53
CA LEU A 487 33.67 -10.22 4.01
C LEU A 487 35.06 -10.43 3.33
N TRP A 488 36.15 -10.02 3.99
CA TRP A 488 37.04 -10.84 4.87
C TRP A 488 38.40 -10.16 5.19
N LYS A 489 38.71 -10.07 6.50
CA LYS A 489 40.01 -10.29 7.21
C LYS A 489 41.38 -10.05 6.52
N ILE A 490 42.30 -9.36 7.21
CA ILE A 490 43.57 -9.92 7.75
C ILE A 490 44.18 -8.97 8.79
N ILE A 491 45.00 -9.54 9.70
CA ILE A 491 45.68 -8.90 10.83
C ILE A 491 47.08 -8.43 10.40
N SER A 492 47.46 -7.23 10.84
CA SER A 492 48.82 -6.91 11.32
C SER A 492 48.70 -5.78 12.35
#